data_AF-A0A133UIJ8-F1
#
_entry.id   AF-A0A133UIJ8-F1
#
_cell.length_a   1.000
_cell.length_b   1.000
_cell.length_c   1.000
_cell.angle_alpha   90.00
_cell.angle_beta   90.00
_cell.angle_gamma   90.00
#
_symmetry.space_group_name_H-M   'P 1'
#
loop_
_entity.id
_entity.type
_entity.pdbx_description
1 polymer ?
#
loop_
_entity_poly.entity_id
_entity_poly.type
_entity_poly.pdbx_seq_one_letter_code
_entity_poly.pdbx_strand_id
1 'polypeptide(L)'
;MLGITKEKISEELAYSFRVLEPAQLEVSGLTVSPSEVAMGEPVNVSVNVQNVGELSGDRKVDLRVDGNVENSQIVSLTGGESTTVSFKVRREKSGSFNIEIENLSKSFEVLKQEIFTSEKFGFTVKYPDNWTFNKNEAPSGVTVIIVENETGGRRPQAIAQISVQKLNQKMPSFENLKKSITSQIENKENLALISELEIIETESYKELNLTVKSKTAQGDFIIKQRIMRGENNQYGIQGFANENNYEAFKHDLDLIIENFKLIGRPYKQ
;
A
#
# COMPACT_ATOMS: atom_id res chain seq x y z
N MET A 1 -54.07 28.57 -60.27
CA MET A 1 -53.59 29.34 -59.11
C MET A 1 -53.52 28.39 -57.93
N LEU A 2 -52.31 28.02 -57.51
CA LEU A 2 -52.08 27.10 -56.38
C LEU A 2 -52.46 27.80 -55.08
N GLY A 3 -53.65 27.50 -54.56
CA GLY A 3 -54.05 27.86 -53.21
C GLY A 3 -53.36 26.93 -52.22
N ILE A 4 -52.45 27.47 -51.41
CA ILE A 4 -51.96 26.77 -50.23
C ILE A 4 -53.11 26.79 -49.23
N THR A 5 -53.80 25.66 -49.07
CA THR A 5 -54.86 25.48 -48.08
C THR A 5 -54.30 25.55 -46.66
N LYS A 6 -55.09 26.06 -45.71
CA LYS A 6 -54.74 26.15 -44.27
C LYS A 6 -54.29 24.81 -43.67
N GLU A 7 -54.64 23.69 -44.28
CA GLU A 7 -54.19 22.35 -43.89
C GLU A 7 -52.69 22.11 -44.11
N LYS A 8 -52.08 22.75 -45.12
CA LYS A 8 -50.66 22.58 -45.43
C LYS A 8 -49.71 23.32 -44.48
N ILE A 9 -50.27 24.11 -43.55
CA ILE A 9 -49.52 24.75 -42.45
C ILE A 9 -49.67 23.96 -41.14
N SER A 10 -50.59 22.97 -41.07
CA SER A 10 -50.84 22.20 -39.83
C SER A 10 -49.90 21.01 -39.61
N GLU A 11 -49.10 20.63 -40.61
CA GLU A 11 -48.17 19.49 -40.51
C GLU A 11 -46.72 19.87 -40.18
N GLU A 12 -46.31 21.14 -40.23
CA GLU A 12 -44.88 21.47 -40.24
C GLU A 12 -44.27 21.85 -38.87
N LEU A 13 -45.04 22.02 -37.79
CA LEU A 13 -44.47 22.34 -36.47
C LEU A 13 -45.29 21.73 -35.32
N ALA A 14 -45.32 20.41 -35.21
CA ALA A 14 -45.52 19.79 -33.89
C ALA A 14 -44.24 20.01 -33.06
N TYR A 15 -44.09 21.22 -32.49
CA TYR A 15 -43.08 21.46 -31.48
C TYR A 15 -43.39 20.57 -30.29
N SER A 16 -42.67 19.45 -30.16
CA SER A 16 -42.69 18.67 -28.93
C SER A 16 -42.00 19.49 -27.84
N PHE A 17 -42.76 19.89 -26.83
CA PHE A 17 -42.19 20.45 -25.60
C PHE A 17 -41.85 19.28 -24.67
N ARG A 18 -40.56 19.08 -24.41
CA ARG A 18 -40.07 18.09 -23.45
C ARG A 18 -39.70 18.79 -22.14
N VAL A 19 -40.28 18.33 -21.04
CA VAL A 19 -39.87 18.72 -19.69
C VAL A 19 -38.66 17.87 -19.31
N LEU A 20 -37.56 18.51 -18.92
CA LEU A 20 -36.35 17.84 -18.46
C LEU A 20 -36.48 17.46 -16.98
N GLU A 21 -35.94 16.30 -16.61
CA GLU A 21 -35.88 15.89 -15.21
C GLU A 21 -34.91 16.79 -14.42
N PRO A 22 -35.30 17.31 -13.23
CA PRO A 22 -34.41 18.08 -12.38
C PRO A 22 -33.14 17.32 -12.01
N ALA A 23 -32.06 18.05 -11.68
CA ALA A 23 -30.82 17.43 -11.22
C ALA A 23 -31.07 16.62 -9.93
N GLN A 24 -30.60 15.38 -9.92
CA GLN A 24 -30.65 14.50 -8.75
C GLN A 24 -29.28 13.82 -8.63
N LEU A 25 -28.45 14.35 -7.74
CA LEU A 25 -27.10 13.83 -7.50
C LEU A 25 -27.11 12.81 -6.36
N GLU A 26 -26.74 11.57 -6.70
CA GLU A 26 -26.67 10.45 -5.78
C GLU A 26 -25.21 10.09 -5.49
N VAL A 27 -24.92 9.78 -4.22
CA VAL A 27 -23.59 9.36 -3.76
C VAL A 27 -23.62 7.88 -3.42
N SER A 28 -22.66 7.13 -3.95
CA SER A 28 -22.59 5.67 -3.77
C SER A 28 -21.15 5.16 -3.77
N GLY A 29 -20.96 3.87 -3.47
CA GLY A 29 -19.68 3.20 -3.69
C GLY A 29 -18.53 3.67 -2.80
N LEU A 30 -18.78 3.95 -1.52
CA LEU A 30 -17.72 4.32 -0.57
C LEU A 30 -16.62 3.24 -0.51
N THR A 31 -15.40 3.64 -0.83
CA THR A 31 -14.20 2.84 -0.63
C THR A 31 -13.27 3.53 0.35
N VAL A 32 -12.63 2.72 1.20
CA VAL A 32 -11.59 3.12 2.14
C VAL A 32 -10.50 2.09 1.99
N SER A 33 -9.32 2.53 1.53
CA SER A 33 -8.24 1.60 1.23
C SER A 33 -6.85 2.23 1.50
N PRO A 34 -5.95 1.49 2.16
CA PRO A 34 -6.17 0.15 2.74
C PRO A 34 -7.04 0.22 4.01
N SER A 35 -7.53 -0.93 4.49
CA SER A 35 -8.32 -1.03 5.73
C SER A 35 -7.46 -0.95 7.00
N GLU A 36 -6.15 -1.19 6.88
CA GLU A 36 -5.16 -1.11 7.95
C GLU A 36 -3.95 -0.34 7.44
N VAL A 37 -3.42 0.59 8.25
CA VAL A 37 -2.23 1.40 7.94
C VAL A 37 -1.34 1.59 9.16
N ALA A 38 -0.05 1.91 8.97
CA ALA A 38 0.78 2.39 10.06
C ALA A 38 0.51 3.88 10.34
N MET A 39 0.91 4.35 11.52
CA MET A 39 0.77 5.78 11.85
C MET A 39 1.52 6.66 10.84
N GLY A 40 0.86 7.73 10.40
CA GLY A 40 1.36 8.71 9.42
C GLY A 40 1.14 8.34 7.95
N GLU A 41 0.74 7.09 7.68
CA GLU A 41 0.49 6.62 6.31
C GLU A 41 -0.88 7.08 5.79
N PRO A 42 -1.01 7.31 4.46
CA PRO A 42 -2.25 7.78 3.87
C PRO A 42 -3.25 6.65 3.62
N VAL A 43 -4.51 6.92 3.95
CA VAL A 43 -5.67 6.13 3.52
C VAL A 43 -6.41 6.89 2.43
N ASN A 44 -6.69 6.23 1.32
CA ASN A 44 -7.49 6.79 0.24
C ASN A 44 -8.97 6.49 0.52
N VAL A 45 -9.80 7.54 0.48
CA VAL A 45 -11.25 7.45 0.61
C VAL A 45 -11.86 7.95 -0.68
N SER A 46 -12.76 7.19 -1.29
CA SER A 46 -13.46 7.64 -2.49
C SER A 46 -14.93 7.24 -2.53
N VAL A 47 -15.72 8.03 -3.27
CA VAL A 47 -17.13 7.78 -3.57
C VAL A 47 -17.43 8.13 -5.03
N ASN A 48 -18.43 7.48 -5.60
CA ASN A 48 -18.99 7.86 -6.89
C ASN A 48 -20.15 8.84 -6.68
N VAL A 49 -20.18 9.90 -7.47
CA VAL A 49 -21.30 10.85 -7.53
C VAL A 49 -21.87 10.83 -8.94
N GLN A 50 -23.16 10.55 -9.07
CA GLN A 50 -23.86 10.49 -10.35
C GLN A 50 -25.07 11.41 -10.34
N ASN A 51 -25.24 12.19 -11.41
CA ASN A 51 -26.48 12.92 -11.65
C ASN A 51 -27.43 12.05 -12.47
N VAL A 52 -28.48 11.52 -11.84
CA VAL A 52 -29.49 10.67 -12.51
C VAL A 52 -30.58 11.48 -13.22
N GLY A 53 -30.59 12.80 -13.04
CA GLY A 53 -31.48 13.73 -13.75
C GLY A 53 -30.90 14.22 -15.08
N GLU A 54 -31.60 15.14 -15.73
CA GLU A 54 -31.22 15.71 -17.03
C GLU A 54 -30.64 17.12 -16.93
N LEU A 55 -31.00 17.87 -15.90
CA LEU A 55 -30.45 19.21 -15.65
C LEU A 55 -29.11 19.13 -14.90
N SER A 56 -28.27 20.15 -15.10
CA SER A 56 -27.02 20.29 -14.33
C SER A 56 -27.31 20.63 -12.87
N GLY A 57 -26.50 20.11 -11.96
CA GLY A 57 -26.62 20.40 -10.54
C GLY A 57 -25.30 20.25 -9.78
N ASP A 58 -25.27 20.87 -8.61
CA ASP A 58 -24.11 20.86 -7.72
C ASP A 58 -24.39 19.99 -6.49
N ARG A 59 -23.37 19.26 -6.03
CA ARG A 59 -23.41 18.50 -4.77
C ARG A 59 -22.15 18.78 -3.97
N LYS A 60 -22.34 19.12 -2.69
CA LYS A 60 -21.25 19.18 -1.72
C LYS A 60 -21.09 17.82 -1.06
N VAL A 61 -19.90 17.22 -1.19
CA VAL A 61 -19.50 15.95 -0.58
C VAL A 61 -18.62 16.26 0.63
N ASP A 62 -19.15 16.02 1.83
CA ASP A 62 -18.41 16.19 3.09
C ASP A 62 -17.80 14.85 3.53
N LEU A 63 -16.48 14.80 3.68
CA LEU A 63 -15.78 13.72 4.35
C LEU A 63 -15.79 13.99 5.85
N ARG A 64 -16.40 13.08 6.60
CA ARG A 64 -16.36 13.07 8.07
C ARG A 64 -15.46 11.93 8.57
N VAL A 65 -14.70 12.22 9.62
CA VAL A 65 -14.00 11.20 10.38
C VAL A 65 -14.39 11.32 11.85
N ASP A 66 -14.84 10.20 12.43
CA ASP A 66 -15.41 10.13 13.78
C ASP A 66 -16.45 11.24 14.04
N GLY A 67 -17.36 11.42 13.06
CA GLY A 67 -18.42 12.43 13.08
C GLY A 67 -18.00 13.88 12.75
N ASN A 68 -16.70 14.19 12.64
CA ASN A 68 -16.22 15.55 12.37
C ASN A 68 -15.90 15.75 10.89
N VAL A 69 -16.38 16.83 10.28
CA VAL A 69 -16.05 17.17 8.88
C VAL A 69 -14.57 17.57 8.81
N GLU A 70 -13.76 16.78 8.11
CA GLU A 70 -12.33 17.07 7.91
C GLU A 70 -12.04 17.68 6.54
N ASN A 71 -12.87 17.37 5.55
CA ASN A 71 -12.70 17.88 4.19
C ASN A 71 -14.06 17.93 3.47
N SER A 72 -14.16 18.81 2.47
CA SER A 72 -15.34 18.96 1.64
C SER A 72 -14.94 19.25 0.20
N GLN A 73 -15.63 18.66 -0.77
CA GLN A 73 -15.51 19.01 -2.18
C GLN A 73 -16.89 19.29 -2.77
N ILE A 74 -16.97 20.26 -3.67
CA ILE A 74 -18.19 20.54 -4.45
C ILE A 74 -17.96 19.97 -5.85
N VAL A 75 -18.91 19.18 -6.34
CA VAL A 75 -18.94 18.68 -7.70
C VAL A 75 -20.13 19.26 -8.44
N SER A 76 -19.91 19.64 -9.69
CA SER A 76 -20.94 20.14 -10.62
C SER A 76 -21.02 19.15 -11.77
N LEU A 77 -22.19 18.54 -11.97
CA LEU A 77 -22.38 17.50 -12.98
C LEU A 77 -23.55 17.86 -13.89
N THR A 78 -23.35 17.64 -15.19
CA THR A 78 -24.43 17.68 -16.17
C THR A 78 -25.35 16.46 -16.02
N GLY A 79 -26.51 16.47 -16.68
CA GLY A 79 -27.46 15.36 -16.61
C GLY A 79 -26.86 14.06 -17.13
N GLY A 80 -27.03 12.96 -16.39
CA GLY A 80 -26.47 11.65 -16.71
C GLY A 80 -24.97 11.50 -16.46
N GLU A 81 -24.26 12.57 -16.08
CA GLU A 81 -22.82 12.52 -15.81
C GLU A 81 -22.52 11.86 -14.46
N SER A 82 -21.34 11.25 -14.34
CA SER A 82 -20.82 10.73 -13.08
C SER A 82 -19.34 11.05 -12.92
N THR A 83 -18.90 11.18 -11.67
CA THR A 83 -17.50 11.41 -11.32
C THR A 83 -17.13 10.73 -10.01
N THR A 84 -15.85 10.44 -9.83
CA THR A 84 -15.32 9.92 -8.56
C THR A 84 -14.68 11.04 -7.76
N VAL A 85 -15.15 11.22 -6.52
CA VAL A 85 -14.56 12.14 -5.54
C VAL A 85 -13.61 11.37 -4.65
N SER A 86 -12.40 11.89 -4.44
CA SER A 86 -11.36 11.22 -3.65
C SER A 86 -10.73 12.16 -2.62
N PHE A 87 -10.42 11.59 -1.46
CA PHE A 87 -9.77 12.24 -0.33
C PHE A 87 -8.61 11.38 0.18
N LYS A 88 -7.67 12.02 0.88
CA LYS A 88 -6.60 11.34 1.62
C LYS A 88 -6.70 11.68 3.10
N VAL A 89 -6.70 10.65 3.94
CA VAL A 89 -6.75 10.76 5.40
C VAL A 89 -5.44 10.23 5.97
N ARG A 90 -4.92 10.88 7.03
CA ARG A 90 -3.73 10.43 7.78
C ARG A 90 -3.99 10.53 9.27
N ARG A 91 -3.37 9.65 10.05
CA ARG A 91 -3.48 9.60 11.50
C ARG A 91 -2.15 9.32 12.15
N GLU A 92 -1.79 10.15 13.11
CA GLU A 92 -0.56 10.01 13.91
C GLU A 92 -0.77 9.20 15.19
N LYS A 93 -2.02 8.77 15.45
CA LYS A 93 -2.40 7.96 16.60
C LYS A 93 -3.01 6.66 16.11
N SER A 94 -2.62 5.57 16.76
CA SER A 94 -3.23 4.27 16.55
C SER A 94 -4.69 4.23 17.03
N GLY A 95 -5.50 3.40 16.40
CA GLY A 95 -6.92 3.22 16.72
C GLY A 95 -7.77 2.96 15.48
N SER A 96 -9.05 2.66 15.71
CA SER A 96 -10.06 2.55 14.65
C SER A 96 -10.70 3.90 14.40
N PHE A 97 -10.86 4.28 13.14
CA PHE A 97 -11.42 5.55 12.71
C PHE A 97 -12.60 5.30 11.77
N ASN A 98 -13.75 5.90 12.07
CA ASN A 98 -14.96 5.80 11.25
C ASN A 98 -14.95 6.88 10.16
N ILE A 99 -15.07 6.47 8.91
CA ILE A 99 -15.21 7.32 7.74
C ILE A 99 -16.68 7.39 7.36
N GLU A 100 -17.20 8.61 7.22
CA GLU A 100 -18.57 8.87 6.81
C GLU A 100 -18.61 9.85 5.63
N ILE A 101 -19.37 9.50 4.59
CA ILE A 101 -19.75 10.40 3.51
C ILE A 101 -21.26 10.24 3.32
N GLU A 102 -22.00 11.29 3.66
CA GLU A 102 -23.47 11.28 3.69
C GLU A 102 -24.04 10.14 4.55
N ASN A 103 -24.73 9.17 3.96
CA ASN A 103 -25.28 7.99 4.63
C ASN A 103 -24.37 6.75 4.53
N LEU A 104 -23.22 6.85 3.86
CA LEU A 104 -22.26 5.77 3.71
C LEU A 104 -21.24 5.82 4.83
N SER A 105 -20.91 4.66 5.41
CA SER A 105 -19.87 4.54 6.42
C SER A 105 -18.98 3.31 6.19
N LYS A 106 -17.70 3.46 6.54
CA LYS A 106 -16.68 2.40 6.60
C LYS A 106 -15.66 2.79 7.67
N SER A 107 -14.84 1.86 8.11
CA SER A 107 -13.74 2.16 9.03
C SER A 107 -12.39 1.74 8.45
N PHE A 108 -11.32 2.33 8.98
CA PHE A 108 -9.97 1.81 8.86
C PHE A 108 -9.29 1.79 10.22
N GLU A 109 -8.25 0.98 10.36
CA GLU A 109 -7.46 0.88 11.57
C GLU A 109 -6.05 1.43 11.34
N VAL A 110 -5.55 2.17 12.33
CA VAL A 110 -4.17 2.62 12.40
C VAL A 110 -3.48 1.77 13.43
N LEU A 111 -2.57 0.93 12.98
CA LEU A 111 -1.84 0.01 13.84
C LEU A 111 -0.79 0.78 14.64
N LYS A 112 -0.63 0.40 15.91
CA LYS A 112 0.47 0.89 16.73
C LYS A 112 1.75 0.21 16.29
N GLN A 113 2.84 0.98 16.26
CA GLN A 113 4.15 0.50 15.83
C GLN A 113 5.17 0.70 16.94
N GLU A 114 6.07 -0.26 17.09
CA GLU A 114 7.25 -0.15 17.92
C GLU A 114 8.47 0.15 17.05
N ILE A 115 9.47 0.80 17.65
CA ILE A 115 10.73 1.10 16.99
C ILE A 115 11.85 0.42 17.77
N PHE A 116 12.64 -0.38 17.07
CA PHE A 116 13.88 -0.92 17.60
C PHE A 116 15.07 -0.25 16.93
N THR A 117 15.93 0.35 17.75
CA THR A 117 17.19 0.96 17.32
C THR A 117 18.37 0.21 17.91
N SER A 118 19.30 -0.19 17.04
CA SER A 118 20.53 -0.86 17.41
C SER A 118 21.71 0.03 17.07
N GLU A 119 22.12 0.87 18.02
CA GLU A 119 23.27 1.76 17.88
C GLU A 119 24.57 0.98 17.61
N LYS A 120 24.75 -0.14 18.32
CA LYS A 120 25.92 -1.02 18.17
C LYS A 120 26.07 -1.56 16.75
N PHE A 121 24.96 -1.89 16.10
CA PHE A 121 24.98 -2.50 14.77
C PHE A 121 24.59 -1.52 13.67
N GLY A 122 24.21 -0.28 13.99
CA GLY A 122 23.99 0.79 13.02
C GLY A 122 22.69 0.67 12.23
N PHE A 123 21.58 0.26 12.86
CA PHE A 123 20.27 0.29 12.19
C PHE A 123 19.09 0.64 13.10
N THR A 124 17.98 0.99 12.46
CA THR A 124 16.66 1.08 13.08
C THR A 124 15.63 0.33 12.24
N VAL A 125 14.62 -0.24 12.89
CA VAL A 125 13.48 -0.90 12.25
C VAL A 125 12.19 -0.50 12.98
N LYS A 126 11.11 -0.35 12.22
CA LYS A 126 9.76 -0.22 12.75
C LYS A 126 9.00 -1.52 12.54
N TYR A 127 8.13 -1.89 13.46
CA TYR A 127 7.33 -3.10 13.35
C TYR A 127 5.99 -2.96 14.07
N PRO A 128 4.96 -3.72 13.68
CA PRO A 128 3.68 -3.70 14.39
C PRO A 128 3.85 -4.11 15.86
N ASP A 129 3.20 -3.40 16.78
CA ASP A 129 3.32 -3.69 18.22
C ASP A 129 2.63 -5.00 18.63
N ASN A 130 1.71 -5.45 17.79
CA ASN A 130 1.04 -6.73 17.87
C ASN A 130 1.82 -7.86 17.16
N TRP A 131 3.10 -7.67 16.82
CA TRP A 131 3.99 -8.75 16.38
C TRP A 131 5.02 -9.06 17.46
N THR A 132 5.36 -10.33 17.61
CA THR A 132 6.36 -10.77 18.60
C THR A 132 7.77 -10.45 18.09
N PHE A 133 8.53 -9.67 18.87
CA PHE A 133 9.92 -9.33 18.59
C PHE A 133 10.89 -10.19 19.41
N ASN A 134 11.82 -10.86 18.73
CA ASN A 134 12.91 -11.61 19.35
C ASN A 134 14.25 -11.18 18.78
N LYS A 135 15.29 -11.08 19.63
CA LYS A 135 16.66 -10.81 19.18
C LYS A 135 17.67 -11.75 19.81
N ASN A 136 18.69 -12.10 19.05
CA ASN A 136 19.86 -12.83 19.48
C ASN A 136 21.12 -12.08 19.03
N GLU A 137 21.90 -11.61 20.00
CA GLU A 137 23.10 -10.81 19.76
C GLU A 137 24.37 -11.61 20.06
N ALA A 138 25.33 -11.55 19.12
CA ALA A 138 26.68 -12.08 19.28
C ALA A 138 27.71 -10.94 19.10
N PRO A 139 29.00 -11.16 19.40
CA PRO A 139 30.04 -10.16 19.15
C PRO A 139 30.19 -9.79 17.67
N SER A 140 29.92 -10.73 16.76
CA SER A 140 30.09 -10.59 15.32
C SER A 140 28.85 -10.09 14.58
N GLY A 141 27.69 -10.03 15.24
CA GLY A 141 26.43 -9.75 14.57
C GLY A 141 25.21 -9.85 15.46
N VAL A 142 24.04 -9.56 14.88
CA VAL A 142 22.73 -9.73 15.52
C VAL A 142 21.76 -10.38 14.56
N THR A 143 20.91 -11.26 15.08
CA THR A 143 19.71 -11.73 14.39
C THR A 143 18.48 -11.22 15.12
N VAL A 144 17.57 -10.60 14.40
CA VAL A 144 16.23 -10.21 14.90
C VAL A 144 15.20 -11.01 14.12
N ILE A 145 14.19 -11.53 14.81
CA ILE A 145 13.05 -12.23 14.24
C ILE A 145 11.79 -11.55 14.76
N ILE A 146 10.95 -11.07 13.86
CA ILE A 146 9.69 -10.40 14.13
C ILE A 146 8.59 -11.27 13.51
N VAL A 147 7.69 -11.79 14.34
CA VAL A 147 6.74 -12.84 13.97
C VAL A 147 5.32 -12.32 14.15
N GLU A 148 4.45 -12.52 13.17
CA GLU A 148 3.02 -12.22 13.31
C GLU A 148 2.43 -12.98 14.51
N ASN A 149 1.58 -12.32 15.30
CA ASN A 149 0.97 -12.98 16.45
C ASN A 149 -0.13 -13.93 16.00
N GLU A 150 0.08 -15.22 16.29
CA GLU A 150 -0.84 -16.30 15.91
C GLU A 150 -2.27 -16.07 16.43
N THR A 151 -3.24 -16.07 15.52
CA THR A 151 -4.65 -16.31 15.86
C THR A 151 -4.93 -17.81 15.87
N GLY A 152 -5.11 -18.40 17.06
CA GLY A 152 -5.65 -19.76 17.19
C GLY A 152 -4.67 -20.93 17.08
N GLY A 153 -3.37 -20.74 17.39
CA GLY A 153 -2.39 -21.83 17.50
C GLY A 153 -1.95 -22.44 16.16
N ARG A 154 -2.11 -21.70 15.07
CA ARG A 154 -1.61 -22.03 13.73
C ARG A 154 -0.16 -21.59 13.60
N ARG A 155 0.63 -22.27 12.76
CA ARG A 155 1.99 -21.80 12.42
C ARG A 155 1.95 -20.36 11.90
N PRO A 156 2.97 -19.53 12.23
CA PRO A 156 3.05 -18.18 11.71
C PRO A 156 3.01 -18.17 10.18
N GLN A 157 2.15 -17.33 9.62
CA GLN A 157 1.99 -17.16 8.17
C GLN A 157 2.88 -16.05 7.61
N ALA A 158 3.43 -15.19 8.47
CA ALA A 158 4.34 -14.12 8.10
C ALA A 158 5.40 -13.86 9.18
N ILE A 159 6.64 -13.62 8.75
CA ILE A 159 7.78 -13.34 9.61
C ILE A 159 8.72 -12.40 8.87
N ALA A 160 9.32 -11.47 9.60
CA ALA A 160 10.48 -10.73 9.15
C ALA A 160 11.73 -11.13 9.94
N GLN A 161 12.85 -11.25 9.25
CA GLN A 161 14.14 -11.56 9.83
C GLN A 161 15.17 -10.53 9.40
N ILE A 162 15.92 -10.01 10.37
CA ILE A 162 17.08 -9.16 10.14
C ILE A 162 18.32 -9.91 10.60
N SER A 163 19.34 -9.89 9.78
CA SER A 163 20.66 -10.45 10.07
C SER A 163 21.71 -9.37 9.81
N VAL A 164 22.60 -9.17 10.76
CA VAL A 164 23.72 -8.24 10.62
C VAL A 164 25.00 -8.99 10.89
N GLN A 165 25.98 -8.82 10.01
CA GLN A 165 27.31 -9.40 10.14
C GLN A 165 28.38 -8.40 9.73
N LYS A 166 29.54 -8.46 10.39
CA LYS A 166 30.69 -7.63 10.00
C LYS A 166 31.12 -7.93 8.55
N LEU A 167 31.45 -6.87 7.82
CA LEU A 167 32.03 -7.00 6.49
C LEU A 167 33.37 -7.74 6.57
N ASN A 168 33.63 -8.54 5.55
CA ASN A 168 34.91 -9.22 5.37
C ASN A 168 35.25 -9.34 3.88
N GLN A 169 36.53 -9.51 3.57
CA GLN A 169 37.04 -9.55 2.19
C GLN A 169 36.54 -10.73 1.37
N LYS A 170 35.92 -11.76 1.98
CA LYS A 170 35.39 -12.92 1.26
C LYS A 170 34.00 -12.67 0.67
N MET A 171 33.36 -11.54 1.00
CA MET A 171 32.03 -11.21 0.50
C MET A 171 32.09 -10.82 -0.99
N PRO A 172 31.22 -11.37 -1.86
CA PRO A 172 31.22 -11.05 -3.29
C PRO A 172 30.80 -9.60 -3.53
N SER A 173 31.20 -8.98 -4.64
CA SER A 173 30.61 -7.69 -5.06
C SER A 173 29.10 -7.82 -5.29
N PHE A 174 28.37 -6.71 -5.25
CA PHE A 174 26.93 -6.72 -5.54
C PHE A 174 26.61 -7.22 -6.95
N GLU A 175 27.48 -6.95 -7.93
CA GLU A 175 27.35 -7.49 -9.29
C GLU A 175 27.48 -9.00 -9.33
N ASN A 176 28.48 -9.55 -8.62
CA ASN A 176 28.65 -11.00 -8.55
C ASN A 176 27.52 -11.66 -7.74
N LEU A 177 27.02 -10.98 -6.71
CA LEU A 177 25.88 -11.43 -5.93
C LEU A 177 24.60 -11.44 -6.78
N LYS A 178 24.30 -10.36 -7.51
CA LYS A 178 23.16 -10.27 -8.44
C LYS A 178 23.23 -11.40 -9.47
N LYS A 179 24.37 -11.57 -10.15
CA LYS A 179 24.58 -12.68 -11.11
C LYS A 179 24.36 -14.05 -10.48
N SER A 180 24.90 -14.28 -9.28
CA SER A 180 24.74 -15.57 -8.59
C SER A 180 23.29 -15.84 -8.23
N ILE A 181 22.56 -14.84 -7.72
CA ILE A 181 21.15 -14.99 -7.35
C ILE A 181 20.29 -15.20 -8.60
N THR A 182 20.49 -14.41 -9.66
CA THR A 182 19.79 -14.58 -10.95
C THR A 182 19.96 -16.00 -11.47
N SER A 183 21.21 -16.49 -11.52
CA SER A 183 21.50 -17.86 -11.97
C SER A 183 20.85 -18.92 -11.07
N GLN A 184 20.78 -18.72 -9.75
CA GLN A 184 20.10 -19.65 -8.85
C GLN A 184 18.59 -19.70 -9.07
N ILE A 185 17.96 -18.57 -9.38
CA ILE A 185 16.53 -18.50 -9.64
C ILE A 185 16.19 -19.14 -10.99
N GLU A 186 16.96 -18.85 -12.04
CA GLU A 186 16.75 -19.41 -13.39
C GLU A 186 16.92 -20.94 -13.43
N ASN A 187 17.84 -21.48 -12.61
CA ASN A 187 18.15 -22.91 -12.59
C ASN A 187 17.31 -23.73 -11.60
N LYS A 188 16.34 -23.12 -10.90
CA LYS A 188 15.50 -23.80 -9.92
C LYS A 188 14.03 -23.61 -10.24
N GLU A 189 13.36 -24.69 -10.64
CA GLU A 189 11.91 -24.67 -10.96
C GLU A 189 11.02 -24.23 -9.78
N ASN A 190 11.53 -24.31 -8.55
CA ASN A 190 10.80 -23.94 -7.35
C ASN A 190 11.02 -22.48 -6.93
N LEU A 191 11.74 -21.67 -7.72
CA LEU A 191 11.91 -20.23 -7.50
C LEU A 191 11.43 -19.45 -8.73
N ALA A 192 10.75 -18.33 -8.50
CA ALA A 192 10.38 -17.41 -9.56
C ALA A 192 10.54 -15.96 -9.09
N LEU A 193 11.18 -15.13 -9.90
CA LEU A 193 11.34 -13.72 -9.61
C LEU A 193 10.01 -12.97 -9.82
N ILE A 194 9.61 -12.12 -8.86
CA ILE A 194 8.39 -11.30 -8.95
C ILE A 194 8.72 -9.87 -9.40
N SER A 195 9.89 -9.36 -9.03
CA SER A 195 10.38 -8.02 -9.37
C SER A 195 11.84 -8.07 -9.83
N GLU A 196 12.27 -7.15 -10.70
CA GLU A 196 13.67 -7.10 -11.13
C GLU A 196 14.63 -7.00 -9.93
N LEU A 197 15.80 -7.64 -10.04
CA LEU A 197 16.88 -7.44 -9.05
C LEU A 197 17.54 -6.09 -9.28
N GLU A 198 17.32 -5.16 -8.37
CA GLU A 198 17.83 -3.80 -8.47
C GLU A 198 18.99 -3.57 -7.50
N ILE A 199 20.09 -3.01 -8.02
CA ILE A 199 21.19 -2.52 -7.22
C ILE A 199 20.99 -1.02 -7.05
N ILE A 200 20.89 -0.57 -5.80
CA ILE A 200 20.72 0.84 -5.46
C ILE A 200 21.96 1.28 -4.68
N GLU A 201 22.52 2.42 -5.06
CA GLU A 201 23.69 2.99 -4.41
C GLU A 201 23.37 4.40 -3.94
N THR A 202 23.61 4.65 -2.66
CA THR A 202 23.39 5.92 -1.98
C THR A 202 24.69 6.39 -1.34
N GLU A 203 24.73 7.62 -0.83
CA GLU A 203 25.87 8.11 -0.05
C GLU A 203 26.12 7.29 1.23
N SER A 204 25.09 6.63 1.77
CA SER A 204 25.15 5.96 3.07
C SER A 204 25.24 4.44 3.00
N TYR A 205 24.89 3.84 1.87
CA TYR A 205 24.94 2.39 1.65
C TYR A 205 24.76 2.02 0.19
N LYS A 206 25.17 0.79 -0.14
CA LYS A 206 24.79 0.09 -1.35
C LYS A 206 23.89 -1.09 -1.01
N GLU A 207 22.85 -1.32 -1.78
CA GLU A 207 21.89 -2.41 -1.57
C GLU A 207 21.51 -3.18 -2.83
N LEU A 208 21.01 -4.39 -2.62
CA LEU A 208 20.37 -5.24 -3.61
C LEU A 208 19.01 -5.65 -3.06
N ASN A 209 17.96 -5.35 -3.84
CA ASN A 209 16.58 -5.65 -3.47
C ASN A 209 16.02 -6.72 -4.42
N LEU A 210 15.22 -7.63 -3.89
CA LEU A 210 14.53 -8.66 -4.67
C LEU A 210 13.24 -9.13 -4.01
N THR A 211 12.29 -9.55 -4.85
CA THR A 211 11.08 -10.26 -4.41
C THR A 211 10.97 -11.57 -5.19
N VAL A 212 10.86 -12.69 -4.50
CA VAL A 212 10.89 -14.04 -5.08
C VAL A 212 9.71 -14.85 -4.54
N LYS A 213 9.05 -15.58 -5.43
CA LYS A 213 8.16 -16.68 -5.08
C LYS A 213 8.98 -17.94 -4.90
N SER A 214 8.80 -18.63 -3.77
CA SER A 214 9.45 -19.91 -3.46
C SER A 214 8.40 -21.00 -3.22
N LYS A 215 8.54 -22.11 -3.93
CA LYS A 215 7.72 -23.32 -3.73
C LYS A 215 8.49 -24.32 -2.87
N THR A 216 7.87 -24.80 -1.81
CA THR A 216 8.48 -25.78 -0.89
C THR A 216 7.47 -26.87 -0.55
N ALA A 217 7.95 -27.97 0.04
CA ALA A 217 7.06 -29.02 0.55
C ALA A 217 6.11 -28.52 1.67
N GLN A 218 6.40 -27.37 2.27
CA GLN A 218 5.61 -26.77 3.35
C GLN A 218 4.63 -25.70 2.85
N GLY A 219 4.66 -25.39 1.54
CA GLY A 219 3.81 -24.38 0.91
C GLY A 219 4.59 -23.46 -0.04
N ASP A 220 3.83 -22.62 -0.72
CA ASP A 220 4.34 -21.53 -1.56
C ASP A 220 4.44 -20.24 -0.74
N PHE A 221 5.52 -19.51 -0.92
CA PHE A 221 5.87 -18.31 -0.15
C PHE A 221 6.27 -17.17 -1.07
N ILE A 222 5.96 -15.96 -0.65
CA ILE A 222 6.55 -14.74 -1.21
C ILE A 222 7.59 -14.24 -0.22
N ILE A 223 8.80 -14.01 -0.73
CA ILE A 223 9.96 -13.54 0.03
C ILE A 223 10.39 -12.21 -0.56
N LYS A 224 10.39 -11.17 0.26
CA LYS A 224 10.93 -9.86 -0.08
C LYS A 224 12.20 -9.66 0.72
N GLN A 225 13.32 -9.38 0.05
CA GLN A 225 14.63 -9.31 0.66
C GLN A 225 15.39 -8.07 0.21
N ARG A 226 16.09 -7.44 1.17
CA ARG A 226 17.07 -6.38 0.93
C ARG A 226 18.40 -6.80 1.55
N ILE A 227 19.47 -6.75 0.76
CA ILE A 227 20.84 -6.97 1.21
C ILE A 227 21.56 -5.65 1.10
N MET A 228 21.96 -5.07 2.23
CA MET A 228 22.59 -3.75 2.29
C MET A 228 24.02 -3.87 2.82
N ARG A 229 24.93 -3.01 2.37
CA ARG A 229 26.25 -2.83 2.96
C ARG A 229 26.43 -1.37 3.33
N GLY A 230 26.67 -1.15 4.62
CA GLY A 230 27.13 0.13 5.16
C GLY A 230 28.64 0.13 5.35
N GLU A 231 29.17 1.06 6.13
CA GLU A 231 30.62 1.23 6.33
C GLU A 231 31.30 -0.04 6.88
N ASN A 232 30.70 -0.69 7.90
CA ASN A 232 31.36 -1.78 8.64
C ASN A 232 30.62 -3.12 8.59
N ASN A 233 29.34 -3.11 8.22
CA ASN A 233 28.46 -4.28 8.32
C ASN A 233 27.72 -4.53 7.01
N GLN A 234 27.43 -5.80 6.76
CA GLN A 234 26.38 -6.21 5.83
C GLN A 234 25.12 -6.52 6.63
N TYR A 235 23.99 -6.08 6.08
CA TYR A 235 22.66 -6.26 6.62
C TYR A 235 21.85 -7.07 5.62
N GLY A 236 21.15 -8.09 6.10
CA GLY A 236 20.13 -8.78 5.34
C GLY A 236 18.81 -8.65 6.08
N ILE A 237 17.82 -8.02 5.46
CA ILE A 237 16.45 -8.01 5.94
C ILE A 237 15.59 -8.78 4.94
N GLN A 238 14.76 -9.68 5.44
CA GLN A 238 13.84 -10.44 4.62
C GLN A 238 12.50 -10.56 5.33
N GLY A 239 11.42 -10.39 4.60
CA GLY A 239 10.08 -10.82 5.01
C GLY A 239 9.68 -12.03 4.20
N PHE A 240 9.03 -12.98 4.85
CA PHE A 240 8.41 -14.11 4.21
C PHE A 240 6.98 -14.23 4.66
N ALA A 241 6.07 -14.47 3.72
CA ALA A 241 4.71 -14.86 4.01
C ALA A 241 4.22 -15.96 3.06
N ASN A 242 3.29 -16.78 3.54
CA ASN A 242 2.62 -17.76 2.70
C ASN A 242 1.90 -17.02 1.55
N GLU A 243 2.02 -17.50 0.33
CA GLU A 243 1.49 -16.81 -0.86
C GLU A 243 -0.02 -16.51 -0.74
N ASN A 244 -0.81 -17.46 -0.22
CA ASN A 244 -2.27 -17.29 -0.09
C ASN A 244 -2.67 -16.22 0.94
N ASN A 245 -1.76 -15.87 1.84
CA ASN A 245 -1.97 -14.87 2.88
C ASN A 245 -1.09 -13.62 2.69
N TYR A 246 -0.31 -13.55 1.60
CA TYR A 246 0.66 -12.47 1.42
C TYR A 246 0.00 -11.10 1.47
N GLU A 247 -1.12 -10.90 0.77
CA GLU A 247 -1.84 -9.63 0.75
C GLU A 247 -2.32 -9.19 2.14
N ALA A 248 -2.65 -10.13 3.03
CA ALA A 248 -3.08 -9.82 4.40
C ALA A 248 -1.91 -9.29 5.26
N PHE A 249 -0.68 -9.72 4.99
CA PHE A 249 0.52 -9.32 5.74
C PHE A 249 1.43 -8.36 4.98
N LYS A 250 1.12 -8.07 3.72
CA LYS A 250 1.95 -7.27 2.84
C LYS A 250 2.22 -5.90 3.46
N HIS A 251 1.20 -5.30 4.07
CA HIS A 251 1.30 -4.03 4.76
C HIS A 251 2.33 -4.05 5.89
N ASP A 252 2.20 -4.99 6.82
CA ASP A 252 3.11 -5.16 7.95
C ASP A 252 4.54 -5.50 7.52
N LEU A 253 4.68 -6.37 6.51
CA LEU A 253 5.98 -6.69 5.94
C LEU A 253 6.62 -5.48 5.25
N ASP A 254 5.85 -4.68 4.52
CA ASP A 254 6.34 -3.44 3.91
C ASP A 254 6.73 -2.42 4.99
N LEU A 255 5.95 -2.29 6.08
CA LEU A 255 6.32 -1.47 7.24
C LEU A 255 7.70 -1.89 7.77
N ILE A 256 7.94 -3.18 7.98
CA ILE A 256 9.19 -3.69 8.54
C ILE A 256 10.36 -3.54 7.55
N ILE A 257 10.16 -3.96 6.31
CA ILE A 257 11.23 -4.07 5.31
C ILE A 257 11.60 -2.70 4.75
N GLU A 258 10.63 -1.86 4.41
CA GLU A 258 10.87 -0.56 3.78
C GLU A 258 11.28 0.52 4.79
N ASN A 259 10.87 0.40 6.06
CA ASN A 259 11.33 1.32 7.10
C ASN A 259 12.61 0.87 7.81
N PHE A 260 13.21 -0.25 7.40
CA PHE A 260 14.56 -0.60 7.84
C PHE A 260 15.56 0.41 7.27
N LYS A 261 16.28 1.08 8.18
CA LYS A 261 17.22 2.15 7.86
C LYS A 261 18.54 1.92 8.57
N LEU A 262 19.63 2.16 7.86
CA LEU A 262 20.95 2.23 8.48
C LEU A 262 21.12 3.58 9.18
N ILE A 263 21.75 3.56 10.35
CA ILE A 263 22.14 4.75 11.10
C ILE A 263 23.67 4.75 11.22
N GLY A 264 24.33 5.87 10.90
CA GLY A 264 25.79 5.94 10.94
C GLY A 264 26.39 6.81 9.85
N ARG A 265 27.72 6.71 9.68
CA ARG A 265 28.51 7.50 8.73
C ARG A 265 28.32 7.02 7.28
N PRO A 266 28.63 7.87 6.28
CA PRO A 266 28.50 7.55 4.86
C PRO A 266 29.25 6.27 4.46
N TYR A 267 28.73 5.55 3.47
CA TYR A 267 29.38 4.40 2.87
C TYR A 267 30.59 4.88 2.07
N LYS A 268 31.78 4.42 2.44
CA LYS A 268 33.01 4.71 1.68
C LYS A 268 33.13 3.74 0.51
N GLN A 269 33.32 4.30 -0.70
CA GLN A 269 33.58 3.60 -1.95
C GLN A 269 34.82 2.69 -1.87
#